data_AF-A0A9W6FX65-F1
#
_entry.id   AF-A0A9W6FX65-F1
#
_cell.length_a   1.000
_cell.length_b   1.000
_cell.length_c   1.000
_cell.angle_alpha   90.00
_cell.angle_beta   90.00
_cell.angle_gamma   90.00
#
_symmetry.space_group_name_H-M   'P 1'
#
loop_
_entity.id
_entity.type
_entity.pdbx_description
1 polymer ?
#
loop_
_entity_poly.entity_id
_entity_poly.type
_entity_poly.pdbx_seq_one_letter_code
_entity_poly.pdbx_strand_id
1 'polypeptide(L)'
;MYLSVRIEIFKEDDAYVALAPELNVSSFGSDIDDARRSLKEAIEAFLEECEEMGSLEGVLEESGFSKTGDSWQPRKTVVWSDSQIASDEAIFRGKRIIPDLSKNLDL
;
A
#
# COMPACT_ATOMS: atom_id res chain seq x y z
N MET A 1 -12.70 -15.48 -6.38
CA MET A 1 -11.28 -15.10 -6.23
C MET A 1 -11.01 -14.79 -4.76
N TYR A 2 -9.84 -15.16 -4.23
CA TYR A 2 -9.39 -14.71 -2.91
C TYR A 2 -8.15 -13.83 -3.05
N LEU A 3 -8.17 -12.68 -2.40
CA LEU A 3 -7.07 -11.71 -2.36
C LEU A 3 -6.69 -11.45 -0.90
N SER A 4 -5.42 -11.64 -0.56
CA SER A 4 -4.89 -11.28 0.76
C SER A 4 -4.17 -9.94 0.66
N VAL A 5 -4.67 -8.92 1.35
CA VAL A 5 -4.05 -7.58 1.38
C VAL A 5 -3.60 -7.23 2.79
N ARG A 6 -2.58 -6.39 2.91
CA ARG A 6 -2.25 -5.77 4.19
C ARG A 6 -3.14 -4.56 4.39
N ILE A 7 -3.61 -4.38 5.62
CA ILE A 7 -4.41 -3.21 6.00
C ILE A 7 -3.66 -2.47 7.09
N GLU A 8 -3.35 -1.21 6.82
CA GLU A 8 -2.76 -0.28 7.75
C GLU A 8 -3.85 0.69 8.23
N ILE A 9 -3.95 0.91 9.53
CA ILE A 9 -4.97 1.80 10.10
C ILE A 9 -4.27 2.92 10.87
N PHE A 10 -4.63 4.15 10.52
CA PHE A 10 -4.09 5.37 11.09
C PHE A 10 -5.19 6.08 11.87
N LYS A 11 -4.83 6.65 13.03
CA LYS A 11 -5.71 7.57 13.75
C LYS A 11 -5.44 8.99 13.24
N GLU A 12 -6.44 9.62 12.66
CA GLU A 12 -6.37 11.00 12.17
C GLU A 12 -7.48 11.82 12.83
N ASP A 13 -7.10 12.75 13.69
CA ASP A 13 -8.02 13.59 14.47
C ASP A 13 -9.15 12.78 15.15
N ASP A 14 -10.40 12.96 14.71
CA ASP A 14 -11.59 12.29 15.22
C ASP A 14 -11.97 11.02 14.43
N ALA A 15 -11.27 10.70 13.33
CA ALA A 15 -11.52 9.55 12.47
C ALA A 15 -10.41 8.48 12.50
N TYR A 16 -10.66 7.33 11.87
CA TYR A 16 -9.68 6.30 11.56
C TYR A 16 -9.60 6.13 10.04
N VAL A 17 -8.40 6.17 9.49
CA VAL A 17 -8.13 5.96 8.06
C VAL A 17 -7.55 4.57 7.88
N ALA A 18 -8.14 3.77 7.01
CA ALA A 18 -7.64 2.45 6.65
C ALA A 18 -7.09 2.48 5.22
N LEU A 19 -5.89 1.94 5.02
CA LEU A 19 -5.16 1.90 3.76
C LEU A 19 -4.79 0.45 3.41
N ALA A 20 -4.98 0.09 2.15
CA ALA A 20 -4.38 -1.09 1.53
C ALA A 20 -3.24 -0.62 0.60
N PRO A 21 -1.98 -0.62 1.08
CA PRO A 21 -0.87 0.02 0.37
C PRO A 21 -0.61 -0.59 -1.01
N GLU A 22 -0.77 -1.92 -1.15
CA GLU A 22 -0.50 -2.61 -2.42
C GLU A 22 -1.44 -2.14 -3.55
N LEU A 23 -2.68 -1.81 -3.22
CA LEU A 23 -3.69 -1.35 -4.19
C LEU A 23 -3.78 0.17 -4.27
N ASN A 24 -3.09 0.89 -3.38
CA ASN A 24 -3.24 2.34 -3.20
C ASN A 24 -4.73 2.75 -3.01
N VAL A 25 -5.47 1.94 -2.24
CA VAL A 25 -6.88 2.18 -1.91
C VAL A 25 -6.98 2.51 -0.43
N SER A 26 -7.67 3.59 -0.10
CA SER A 26 -7.94 4.01 1.27
C SER A 26 -9.42 4.29 1.50
N SER A 27 -9.85 4.15 2.74
CA SER A 27 -11.15 4.59 3.22
C SER A 27 -11.05 5.03 4.68
N PHE A 28 -12.16 5.45 5.29
CA PHE A 28 -12.16 5.93 6.66
C PHE A 28 -13.44 5.54 7.41
N GLY A 29 -13.41 5.68 8.73
CA GLY A 29 -14.53 5.39 9.61
C GLY A 29 -14.40 6.08 10.96
N SER A 30 -15.50 6.07 11.70
CA SER A 30 -15.58 6.64 13.06
C SER A 30 -14.86 5.79 14.11
N ASP A 31 -14.71 4.49 13.84
CA ASP A 31 -13.91 3.54 14.61
C ASP A 31 -13.11 2.60 13.69
N ILE A 32 -12.31 1.72 14.30
CA ILE A 32 -11.43 0.78 13.59
C ILE A 32 -12.22 -0.20 12.70
N ASP A 33 -13.35 -0.70 13.18
CA ASP A 33 -14.13 -1.72 12.46
C ASP A 33 -14.95 -1.09 11.34
N ASP A 34 -15.45 0.13 11.56
CA ASP A 34 -16.05 0.98 10.54
C ASP A 34 -15.06 1.27 9.41
N ALA A 35 -13.85 1.74 9.73
CA ALA A 35 -12.81 2.01 8.73
C ALA A 35 -12.42 0.76 7.94
N ARG A 36 -12.33 -0.41 8.59
CA ARG A 36 -12.07 -1.70 7.92
C ARG A 36 -13.18 -2.10 6.96
N ARG A 37 -14.44 -1.95 7.37
CA ARG A 37 -15.59 -2.27 6.52
C ARG A 37 -15.61 -1.35 5.30
N SER A 38 -15.45 -0.05 5.50
CA SER A 38 -15.41 0.92 4.41
C SER A 38 -14.24 0.69 3.46
N LEU A 39 -13.07 0.28 3.97
CA LEU A 39 -11.94 -0.09 3.11
C LEU A 39 -12.22 -1.37 2.31
N LYS A 40 -12.87 -2.36 2.93
CA LYS A 40 -13.23 -3.60 2.24
C LYS A 40 -14.16 -3.31 1.05
N GLU A 41 -15.19 -2.49 1.25
CA GLU A 41 -16.11 -2.09 0.18
C GLU A 41 -15.37 -1.33 -0.94
N ALA A 42 -14.45 -0.43 -0.58
CA ALA A 42 -13.65 0.31 -1.56
C ALA A 42 -12.74 -0.63 -2.39
N ILE A 43 -12.15 -1.66 -1.76
CA ILE A 43 -11.34 -2.66 -2.46
C ILE A 43 -12.23 -3.52 -3.37
N GLU A 44 -13.39 -3.96 -2.91
CA GLU A 44 -14.33 -4.73 -3.73
C GLU A 44 -14.73 -3.96 -4.99
N ALA A 45 -15.12 -2.68 -4.83
CA ALA A 45 -15.45 -1.81 -5.96
C ALA A 45 -14.27 -1.59 -6.92
N PHE A 46 -13.06 -1.39 -6.40
CA PHE A 46 -11.85 -1.25 -7.21
C PHE A 46 -11.57 -2.50 -8.05
N LEU A 47 -11.69 -3.69 -7.45
CA LEU A 47 -11.45 -4.95 -8.16
C LEU A 47 -12.52 -5.24 -9.21
N GLU A 48 -13.79 -4.94 -8.91
CA GLU A 48 -14.91 -5.07 -9.85
C GLU A 48 -14.68 -4.20 -11.09
N GLU A 49 -14.37 -2.92 -10.92
CA GLU A 49 -14.05 -2.01 -12.03
C GLU A 49 -12.85 -2.53 -12.85
N CYS A 50 -11.80 -3.01 -12.19
CA CYS A 50 -10.64 -3.59 -12.89
C CYS A 50 -11.01 -4.84 -13.71
N GLU A 51 -11.92 -5.68 -13.21
CA GLU A 51 -12.42 -6.87 -13.89
C GLU A 51 -13.28 -6.49 -15.10
N GLU A 52 -14.18 -5.52 -14.95
CA GLU A 52 -15.01 -4.99 -16.04
C GLU A 52 -14.17 -4.40 -17.18
N MET A 53 -13.07 -3.72 -16.85
CA MET A 53 -12.10 -3.20 -17.81
C MET A 53 -11.16 -4.26 -18.39
N GLY A 54 -11.20 -5.51 -17.90
CA GLY A 54 -10.28 -6.58 -18.32
C GLY A 54 -8.82 -6.32 -17.94
N SER A 55 -8.58 -5.49 -16.94
CA SER A 55 -7.24 -5.03 -16.50
C SER A 55 -6.77 -5.64 -15.18
N LEU A 56 -7.66 -6.35 -14.47
CA LEU A 56 -7.45 -6.89 -13.13
C LEU A 56 -6.12 -7.64 -12.95
N GLU A 57 -5.80 -8.56 -13.86
CA GLU A 57 -4.58 -9.38 -13.77
C GLU A 57 -3.31 -8.53 -13.85
N GLY A 58 -3.24 -7.61 -14.82
CA GLY A 58 -2.09 -6.70 -14.98
C GLY A 58 -1.94 -5.76 -13.79
N VAL A 59 -3.04 -5.18 -13.31
CA VAL A 59 -3.04 -4.32 -12.12
C VAL A 59 -2.53 -5.06 -10.89
N LEU A 60 -3.01 -6.28 -10.63
CA LEU A 60 -2.55 -7.06 -9.48
C LEU A 60 -1.06 -7.44 -9.59
N GLU A 61 -0.57 -7.79 -10.77
CA GLU A 61 0.87 -8.06 -10.97
C GLU A 61 1.74 -6.82 -10.73
N GLU A 62 1.31 -5.66 -11.21
CA GLU A 62 1.97 -4.37 -10.99
C GLU A 62 1.94 -3.93 -9.52
N SER A 63 0.80 -4.14 -8.85
CA SER A 63 0.57 -3.88 -7.41
C SER A 63 1.36 -4.79 -6.47
N GLY A 64 2.14 -5.73 -6.99
CA GLY A 64 2.95 -6.58 -6.12
C GLY A 64 2.37 -7.94 -5.82
N PHE A 65 1.32 -8.39 -6.48
CA PHE A 65 0.74 -9.71 -6.27
C PHE A 65 1.30 -10.76 -7.22
N SER A 66 1.12 -12.03 -6.85
CA SER A 66 1.42 -13.18 -7.70
C SER A 66 0.28 -14.18 -7.62
N LYS A 67 -0.14 -14.68 -8.79
CA LYS A 67 -1.22 -15.66 -8.92
C LYS A 67 -0.72 -17.04 -8.53
N THR A 68 -1.41 -17.69 -7.61
CA THR A 68 -1.17 -19.07 -7.20
C THR A 68 -2.48 -19.85 -7.30
N GLY A 69 -2.70 -20.52 -8.44
CA GLY A 69 -4.00 -21.11 -8.76
C GLY A 69 -5.07 -20.03 -8.90
N ASP A 70 -6.13 -20.12 -8.10
CA ASP A 70 -7.26 -19.18 -8.10
C ASP A 70 -7.14 -18.06 -7.05
N SER A 71 -5.96 -17.93 -6.42
CA SER A 71 -5.71 -16.96 -5.35
C SER A 71 -4.56 -16.01 -5.71
N TRP A 72 -4.70 -14.77 -5.26
CA TRP A 72 -3.66 -13.74 -5.39
C TRP A 72 -3.04 -13.47 -4.03
N GLN A 73 -1.72 -13.58 -3.99
CA GLN A 73 -0.93 -13.38 -2.78
C GLN A 73 0.07 -12.24 -2.99
N PRO A 74 0.28 -11.38 -1.98
CA PRO A 74 1.29 -10.34 -2.07
C PRO A 74 2.66 -10.99 -2.16
N ARG A 75 3.54 -10.44 -3.01
CA ARG A 75 4.93 -10.87 -3.12
C ARG A 75 5.60 -10.70 -1.77
N LYS A 76 6.33 -11.72 -1.34
CA LYS A 76 7.10 -11.67 -0.11
C LYS A 76 8.33 -10.80 -0.35
N THR A 77 8.48 -9.74 0.43
CA THR A 77 9.72 -8.97 0.47
C THR A 77 10.84 -9.86 1.00
N VAL A 78 12.00 -9.84 0.32
CA VAL A 78 13.22 -10.54 0.77
C VAL A 78 14.10 -9.59 1.57
N VAL A 79 14.13 -8.32 1.18
CA VAL A 79 14.89 -7.24 1.81
C VAL A 79 14.10 -5.94 1.63
N TRP A 80 14.09 -5.10 2.64
CA TRP A 80 13.60 -3.71 2.54
C TRP A 80 14.67 -2.77 3.05
N SER A 81 14.66 -1.54 2.56
CA SER A 81 15.57 -0.48 2.99
C SER A 81 14.86 0.85 2.95
N ASP A 82 15.00 1.64 4.01
CA ASP A 82 14.56 3.02 3.99
C ASP A 82 15.44 3.84 3.05
N SER A 83 14.80 4.69 2.25
CA SER A 83 15.49 5.63 1.37
C SER A 83 14.92 7.02 1.59
N GLN A 84 15.80 7.97 1.94
CA GLN A 84 15.44 9.39 1.99
C GLN A 84 15.57 9.96 0.58
N ILE A 85 14.42 10.21 -0.06
CA ILE A 85 14.34 10.80 -1.41
C ILE A 85 13.99 12.28 -1.27
N ALA A 86 14.80 13.15 -1.86
CA ALA A 86 14.51 14.58 -1.95
C ALA A 86 13.92 14.89 -3.34
N SER A 87 12.92 15.77 -3.40
CA SER A 87 12.42 16.28 -4.67
C SER A 87 13.48 17.15 -5.36
N ASP A 88 13.43 17.27 -6.69
CA ASP A 88 14.38 18.05 -7.49
C ASP A 88 14.52 19.50 -7.01
N GLU A 89 13.44 20.10 -6.50
CA GLU A 89 13.47 21.46 -5.93
C GLU A 89 14.36 21.56 -4.68
N ALA A 90 14.37 20.53 -3.83
CA ALA A 90 15.21 20.48 -2.64
C ALA A 90 16.69 20.23 -2.99
N ILE A 91 16.97 19.49 -4.07
CA ILE A 91 18.33 19.22 -4.57
C ILE A 91 18.97 20.52 -5.10
N PHE A 92 18.22 21.31 -5.87
CA PHE A 92 18.74 22.57 -6.46
C PHE A 92 19.12 23.63 -5.41
N ARG A 93 18.46 23.65 -4.25
CA ARG A 93 18.74 24.62 -3.17
C ARG A 93 19.97 24.29 -2.31
N GLY A 94 20.79 23.30 -2.69
CA GLY A 94 22.11 23.04 -2.09
C GLY A 94 22.11 22.61 -0.61
N LYS A 95 20.94 22.29 -0.03
CA LYS A 95 20.84 21.75 1.32
C LYS A 95 20.95 20.24 1.28
N ARG A 96 22.16 19.69 1.41
CA ARG A 96 22.32 18.26 1.71
C ARG A 96 23.15 18.07 2.98
N ILE A 97 22.47 17.70 4.06
CA ILE A 97 22.91 16.59 4.92
C ILE A 97 21.67 15.75 5.15
N ILE A 98 21.51 14.71 4.33
CA ILE A 98 20.57 13.62 4.57
C ILE A 98 21.41 12.58 5.33
N PRO A 99 21.23 12.40 6.65
CA PRO A 99 22.00 11.42 7.40
C PRO A 99 21.65 10.03 6.89
N ASP A 100 22.67 9.24 6.59
CA ASP A 100 22.52 7.82 6.30
C ASP A 100 21.96 7.11 7.54
N LEU A 101 20.73 6.61 7.43
CA LEU A 101 20.06 5.83 8.48
C LEU A 101 20.34 4.33 8.35
N SER A 102 21.28 3.90 7.48
CA SER A 102 21.82 2.54 7.51
C SER A 102 22.70 2.34 8.76
N LYS A 103 22.05 2.27 9.92
CA LYS A 103 22.66 1.72 11.13
C LYS A 103 21.89 0.48 11.55
N ASN A 104 22.59 -0.64 11.43
CA ASN A 104 22.37 -1.94 12.05
C ASN A 104 21.20 -2.77 11.48
N LEU A 105 21.45 -3.40 10.33
CA LEU A 105 20.96 -4.76 10.13
C LEU A 105 22.02 -5.70 10.73
N ASP A 106 21.97 -5.90 12.04
CA ASP A 106 22.73 -6.97 12.69
C ASP A 106 22.12 -8.31 12.25
N LEU A 107 22.85 -9.04 11.41
CA LEU A 107 22.67 -10.49 11.21
C LEU A 107 23.09 -11.25 12.47
#